data_AF-A0AAQ4PDQ2-F1
#
_entry.id   AF-A0AAQ4PDQ2-F1
#
_cell.length_a   1.000
_cell.length_b   1.000
_cell.length_c   1.000
_cell.angle_alpha   90.00
_cell.angle_beta   90.00
_cell.angle_gamma   90.00
#
_symmetry.space_group_name_H-M   'P 1'
#
loop_
_entity.id
_entity.type
_entity.pdbx_description
1 polymer ?
#
loop_
_entity_poly.entity_id
_entity_poly.type
_entity_poly.pdbx_seq_one_letter_code
_entity_poly.pdbx_strand_id
1 'polypeptide(L)'
;MEQRHGIMKAFPKVKRARVSQRKDEPPVKKKTEEFDITGKTFDGITVHILPAGIGNARCQIFQRQIQQNGGQTESSLCPSVTHVVVDDNMDGDRALRLLKVDCMPPRVQLLKCMWLSLCISGKQLLAVDAYSLLLPKRESESRNEEDHLNVEPADETIAEAALDPNKQEKTAGVTVLDTKEEVRGEEDGVSQSDLHALITGQQPKEETPGLSQDPSPDGAAQGVVSGKWVCAQSSQSKKNNFNKHITDKLEVLAKAYTHQGDRWRALGYSKAVNALKSYHKPITSYQEACQIPGIGKRMADKIDEITESGHLRKLDHLGDAMPVLELFTNIWGAGTKTAQLWYQQLKDATQAIDPGLMAMACGSYRRGKATCGDVDILISHPDGKSHKGVFSKVLQSLHESGFLKDDLVSHEENGEQKKYMGVCRLPGPGQRHRRLDIIVVPYKEFACARMYFTGSAHFNRSMRALAKTKQMSLSEHSLNKDVVRRGNLKVYGGTPFATPTEEDVFSLLGIPYRPPHERDW
;
A
#
# COMPACT_ATOMS: atom_id res chain seq x y z
N MET A 1 -27.45 -21.54 28.86
CA MET A 1 -26.86 -20.20 28.95
C MET A 1 -25.36 -20.36 28.72
N GLU A 2 -24.80 -19.74 27.69
CA GLU A 2 -23.37 -19.86 27.37
C GLU A 2 -22.82 -18.48 26.98
N GLN A 3 -21.77 -18.04 27.67
CA GLN A 3 -21.10 -16.77 27.37
C GLN A 3 -19.64 -17.03 26.99
N ARG A 4 -19.36 -16.91 25.68
CA ARG A 4 -18.00 -16.91 25.13
C ARG A 4 -17.28 -15.64 25.61
N HIS A 5 -16.14 -15.81 26.25
CA HIS A 5 -15.33 -14.69 26.74
C HIS A 5 -14.28 -14.29 25.69
N GLY A 6 -14.26 -13.00 25.33
CA GLY A 6 -13.19 -12.41 24.53
C GLY A 6 -12.00 -11.98 25.40
N ILE A 7 -10.84 -11.74 24.77
CA ILE A 7 -9.65 -11.21 25.44
C ILE A 7 -9.24 -9.90 24.76
N MET A 8 -9.28 -8.81 25.54
CA MET A 8 -8.69 -7.52 25.17
C MET A 8 -7.35 -7.30 25.89
N LYS A 9 -6.53 -6.40 25.35
CA LYS A 9 -5.22 -6.02 25.90
C LYS A 9 -5.12 -4.50 26.01
N ALA A 10 -4.71 -3.97 27.15
CA ALA A 10 -3.94 -2.72 27.18
C ALA A 10 -3.12 -2.58 28.48
N PHE A 11 -2.02 -1.83 28.40
CA PHE A 11 -1.50 -0.98 29.48
C PHE A 11 -0.98 0.33 28.83
N PRO A 12 -1.02 1.48 29.53
CA PRO A 12 -1.08 2.79 28.87
C PRO A 12 0.28 3.45 28.60
N LYS A 13 0.31 4.37 27.62
CA LYS A 13 1.48 5.23 27.34
C LYS A 13 1.51 6.47 28.24
N VAL A 14 2.44 6.51 29.21
CA VAL A 14 2.67 7.67 30.07
C VAL A 14 3.29 8.84 29.28
N LYS A 15 2.75 10.06 29.46
CA LYS A 15 3.36 11.30 28.95
C LYS A 15 4.60 11.66 29.79
N ARG A 16 5.78 11.78 29.18
CA ARG A 16 6.93 12.44 29.83
C ARG A 16 6.70 13.95 29.91
N ALA A 17 6.83 14.52 31.10
CA ALA A 17 6.89 15.97 31.29
C ALA A 17 8.22 16.53 30.75
N ARG A 18 8.22 17.79 30.31
CA ARG A 18 9.46 18.54 30.07
C ARG A 18 10.01 19.03 31.41
N VAL A 19 11.10 18.44 31.87
CA VAL A 19 11.92 18.98 32.96
C VAL A 19 13.06 19.80 32.33
N SER A 20 13.15 21.08 32.70
CA SER A 20 14.30 21.92 32.36
C SER A 20 15.33 21.85 33.49
N GLN A 21 16.38 21.05 33.29
CA GLN A 21 17.55 21.03 34.18
C GLN A 21 18.84 21.26 33.38
N ARG A 22 19.92 21.49 34.13
CA ARG A 22 21.09 22.26 33.69
C ARG A 22 22.10 21.42 32.89
N LYS A 23 23.15 22.09 32.40
CA LYS A 23 24.35 21.43 31.87
C LYS A 23 25.06 20.60 32.96
N ASP A 24 25.99 19.78 32.49
CA ASP A 24 27.14 19.23 33.23
C ASP A 24 26.86 18.04 34.18
N GLU A 25 26.46 16.90 33.59
CA GLU A 25 26.73 15.55 34.11
C GLU A 25 26.85 14.53 32.94
N PRO A 26 27.66 13.45 33.05
CA PRO A 26 27.92 12.52 31.95
C PRO A 26 26.80 11.46 31.77
N PRO A 27 26.61 10.93 30.54
CA PRO A 27 25.46 10.06 30.23
C PRO A 27 25.57 8.66 30.84
N VAL A 28 24.62 8.32 31.71
CA VAL A 28 24.45 6.98 32.29
C VAL A 28 24.07 5.96 31.21
N LYS A 29 24.80 4.83 31.16
CA LYS A 29 24.50 3.71 30.25
C LYS A 29 23.11 3.13 30.54
N LYS A 30 22.30 2.90 29.50
CA LYS A 30 21.06 2.11 29.61
C LYS A 30 21.41 0.66 29.93
N LYS A 31 20.60 0.02 30.79
CA LYS A 31 20.60 -1.45 30.93
C LYS A 31 19.97 -2.10 29.69
N THR A 32 20.47 -3.28 29.34
CA THR A 32 19.88 -4.16 28.33
C THR A 32 18.58 -4.76 28.87
N GLU A 33 17.58 -4.96 28.01
CA GLU A 33 16.42 -5.81 28.31
C GLU A 33 16.84 -7.27 28.08
N GLU A 34 16.62 -8.15 29.06
CA GLU A 34 16.90 -9.58 28.92
C GLU A 34 15.77 -10.24 28.10
N PHE A 35 16.13 -11.01 27.08
CA PHE A 35 15.20 -11.74 26.22
C PHE A 35 15.38 -13.24 26.44
N ASP A 36 14.28 -13.98 26.59
CA ASP A 36 14.31 -15.43 26.69
C ASP A 36 14.93 -16.05 25.41
N ILE A 37 16.02 -16.78 25.57
CA ILE A 37 16.71 -17.47 24.49
C ILE A 37 16.00 -18.80 24.24
N THR A 38 15.24 -18.86 23.14
CA THR A 38 14.38 -19.99 22.76
C THR A 38 15.01 -20.95 21.74
N GLY A 39 16.19 -20.62 21.21
CA GLY A 39 16.92 -21.40 20.21
C GLY A 39 18.41 -21.01 20.17
N LYS A 40 19.18 -21.71 19.34
CA LYS A 40 20.65 -21.59 19.24
C LYS A 40 21.18 -21.38 17.81
N THR A 41 20.28 -21.09 16.87
CA THR A 41 20.59 -20.98 15.43
C THR A 41 21.65 -19.94 15.09
N PHE A 42 21.84 -18.93 15.96
CA PHE A 42 22.82 -17.86 15.80
C PHE A 42 23.83 -17.80 16.96
N ASP A 43 24.04 -18.90 17.71
CA ASP A 43 25.08 -18.97 18.76
C ASP A 43 26.45 -18.50 18.19
N GLY A 44 27.04 -17.48 18.81
CA GLY A 44 28.31 -16.90 18.38
C GLY A 44 28.24 -15.92 17.20
N ILE A 45 27.05 -15.63 16.66
CA ILE A 45 26.85 -14.70 15.54
C ILE A 45 26.35 -13.34 16.04
N THR A 46 27.14 -12.29 15.77
CA THR A 46 26.74 -10.89 15.96
C THR A 46 26.36 -10.26 14.63
N VAL A 47 25.14 -9.72 14.54
CA VAL A 47 24.59 -9.13 13.30
C VAL A 47 24.41 -7.61 13.42
N HIS A 48 24.89 -6.85 12.44
CA HIS A 48 24.47 -5.47 12.24
C HIS A 48 23.47 -5.40 11.07
N ILE A 49 22.27 -4.85 11.30
CA ILE A 49 21.24 -4.73 10.24
C ILE A 49 21.18 -3.28 9.76
N LEU A 50 21.44 -3.07 8.46
CA LEU A 50 21.37 -1.76 7.83
C LEU A 50 19.91 -1.40 7.51
N PRO A 51 19.29 -0.37 8.11
CA PRO A 51 17.84 -0.15 7.97
C PRO A 51 17.37 0.35 6.60
N ALA A 52 18.29 0.73 5.72
CA ALA A 52 17.98 1.20 4.37
C ALA A 52 17.43 0.05 3.50
N GLY A 53 16.22 0.24 2.95
CA GLY A 53 15.46 -0.79 2.23
C GLY A 53 14.63 -1.66 3.17
N ILE A 54 15.27 -2.34 4.13
CA ILE A 54 14.61 -3.28 5.07
C ILE A 54 13.50 -2.61 5.89
N GLY A 55 13.74 -1.38 6.38
CA GLY A 55 12.79 -0.61 7.18
C GLY A 55 12.75 -0.96 8.67
N ASN A 56 12.71 0.07 9.52
CA ASN A 56 12.92 -0.01 10.98
C ASN A 56 12.07 -1.08 11.69
N ALA A 57 10.81 -1.29 11.30
CA ALA A 57 9.94 -2.28 11.92
C ALA A 57 10.40 -3.73 11.66
N ARG A 58 10.84 -4.03 10.42
CA ARG A 58 11.39 -5.34 10.05
C ARG A 58 12.77 -5.55 10.69
N CYS A 59 13.59 -4.50 10.80
CA CYS A 59 14.85 -4.55 11.56
C CYS A 59 14.62 -4.91 13.04
N GLN A 60 13.61 -4.35 13.71
CA GLN A 60 13.29 -4.67 15.11
C GLN A 60 12.77 -6.11 15.28
N ILE A 61 11.98 -6.61 14.33
CA ILE A 61 11.54 -8.02 14.31
C ILE A 61 12.74 -8.95 14.17
N PHE A 62 13.61 -8.70 13.18
CA PHE A 62 14.84 -9.47 12.98
C PHE A 62 15.76 -9.41 14.20
N GLN A 63 15.96 -8.23 14.81
CA GLN A 63 16.82 -8.09 16.00
C GLN A 63 16.33 -8.98 17.15
N ARG A 64 15.02 -8.95 17.44
CA ARG A 64 14.42 -9.83 18.44
C ARG A 64 14.57 -11.31 18.07
N GLN A 65 14.35 -11.68 16.82
CA GLN A 65 14.45 -13.08 16.36
C GLN A 65 15.88 -13.63 16.40
N ILE A 66 16.90 -12.80 16.15
CA ILE A 66 18.32 -13.17 16.33
C ILE A 66 18.60 -13.44 17.81
N GLN A 67 18.21 -12.52 18.69
CA GLN A 67 18.42 -12.62 20.14
C GLN A 67 17.69 -13.84 20.75
N GLN A 68 16.44 -14.07 20.36
CA GLN A 68 15.64 -15.24 20.74
C GLN A 68 16.22 -16.58 20.23
N ASN A 69 17.21 -16.56 19.33
CA ASN A 69 17.88 -17.73 18.78
C ASN A 69 19.41 -17.71 19.01
N GLY A 70 19.87 -17.05 20.08
CA GLY A 70 21.26 -17.14 20.59
C GLY A 70 22.25 -16.12 20.02
N GLY A 71 21.85 -15.33 19.02
CA GLY A 71 22.71 -14.34 18.37
C GLY A 71 22.69 -12.97 19.04
N GLN A 72 23.73 -12.17 18.76
CA GLN A 72 23.85 -10.79 19.22
C GLN A 72 23.55 -9.80 18.08
N THR A 73 23.22 -8.56 18.43
CA THR A 73 22.91 -7.53 17.42
C THR A 73 23.47 -6.17 17.77
N GLU A 74 24.16 -5.54 16.83
CA GLU A 74 24.86 -4.27 17.04
C GLU A 74 24.21 -3.10 16.31
N SER A 75 24.21 -1.94 16.96
CA SER A 75 23.59 -0.71 16.42
C SER A 75 24.43 0.01 15.35
N SER A 76 25.70 -0.38 15.21
CA SER A 76 26.69 0.14 14.27
C SER A 76 27.69 -0.96 13.92
N LEU A 77 28.41 -0.84 12.79
CA LEU A 77 29.54 -1.71 12.50
C LEU A 77 30.68 -1.50 13.53
N CYS A 78 31.09 -2.58 14.20
CA CYS A 78 32.12 -2.58 15.24
C CYS A 78 32.82 -3.97 15.30
N PRO A 79 33.94 -4.14 16.01
CA PRO A 79 34.75 -5.37 15.96
C PRO A 79 34.07 -6.66 16.49
N SER A 80 32.94 -6.54 17.18
CA SER A 80 32.11 -7.68 17.61
C SER A 80 31.24 -8.23 16.46
N VAL A 81 30.97 -7.45 15.41
CA VAL A 81 30.10 -7.82 14.28
C VAL A 81 30.76 -8.89 13.42
N THR A 82 29.97 -9.89 13.04
CA THR A 82 30.38 -11.01 12.16
C THR A 82 29.61 -11.01 10.84
N HIS A 83 28.40 -10.45 10.83
CA HIS A 83 27.50 -10.41 9.67
C HIS A 83 26.86 -9.01 9.59
N VAL A 84 26.85 -8.42 8.40
CA VAL A 84 26.05 -7.23 8.07
C VAL A 84 24.93 -7.64 7.13
N VAL A 85 23.69 -7.33 7.50
CA VAL A 85 22.49 -7.68 6.74
C VAL A 85 21.88 -6.43 6.11
N VAL A 86 21.68 -6.47 4.80
CA VAL A 86 21.15 -5.37 3.98
C VAL A 86 19.96 -5.83 3.13
N ASP A 87 19.23 -4.88 2.52
CA ASP A 87 18.09 -5.19 1.65
C ASP A 87 18.47 -6.08 0.45
N ASP A 88 17.55 -6.91 -0.01
CA ASP A 88 17.80 -7.87 -1.11
C ASP A 88 18.10 -7.19 -2.45
N ASN A 89 17.73 -5.91 -2.58
CA ASN A 89 17.98 -5.02 -3.73
C ASN A 89 19.15 -4.03 -3.48
N MET A 90 19.90 -4.20 -2.39
CA MET A 90 21.08 -3.37 -2.10
C MET A 90 22.29 -3.85 -2.92
N ASP A 91 23.00 -2.92 -3.53
CA ASP A 91 24.30 -3.15 -4.16
C ASP A 91 25.46 -2.98 -3.15
N GLY A 92 26.58 -3.67 -3.39
CA GLY A 92 27.73 -3.68 -2.46
C GLY A 92 28.34 -2.29 -2.26
N ASP A 93 28.54 -1.54 -3.36
CA ASP A 93 29.03 -0.16 -3.37
C ASP A 93 28.21 0.78 -2.47
N ARG A 94 26.89 0.73 -2.58
CA ARG A 94 25.98 1.55 -1.77
C ARG A 94 25.93 1.07 -0.32
N ALA A 95 26.03 -0.23 -0.06
CA ALA A 95 26.16 -0.75 1.30
C ALA A 95 27.43 -0.23 1.97
N LEU A 96 28.59 -0.31 1.31
CA LEU A 96 29.87 0.23 1.76
C LEU A 96 29.78 1.73 2.09
N ARG A 97 29.22 2.54 1.18
CA ARG A 97 28.99 3.99 1.38
C ARG A 97 28.07 4.30 2.56
N LEU A 98 27.03 3.49 2.81
CA LEU A 98 26.11 3.66 3.93
C LEU A 98 26.72 3.22 5.27
N LEU A 99 27.60 2.21 5.25
CA LEU A 99 28.39 1.75 6.40
C LEU A 99 29.59 2.66 6.69
N LYS A 100 29.97 3.53 5.75
CA LYS A 100 31.13 4.44 5.79
C LYS A 100 32.47 3.71 5.87
N VAL A 101 32.62 2.65 5.08
CA VAL A 101 33.87 1.90 4.93
C VAL A 101 34.18 1.68 3.45
N ASP A 102 35.45 1.76 3.06
CA ASP A 102 35.88 1.57 1.66
C ASP A 102 35.88 0.09 1.26
N CYS A 103 36.03 -0.81 2.23
CA CYS A 103 35.88 -2.27 2.08
C CYS A 103 35.31 -2.88 3.37
N MET A 104 34.76 -4.10 3.28
CA MET A 104 34.31 -4.83 4.47
C MET A 104 35.50 -5.44 5.23
N PRO A 105 35.50 -5.44 6.58
CA PRO A 105 36.59 -6.06 7.34
C PRO A 105 36.69 -7.58 7.06
N PRO A 106 37.89 -8.20 7.03
CA PRO A 106 38.08 -9.57 6.51
C PRO A 106 37.36 -10.73 7.20
N ARG A 107 36.64 -10.47 8.31
CA ARG A 107 35.85 -11.46 9.06
C ARG A 107 34.36 -11.15 9.08
N VAL A 108 33.89 -10.18 8.27
CA VAL A 108 32.52 -9.67 8.30
C VAL A 108 31.82 -9.94 6.97
N GLN A 109 30.83 -10.83 6.98
CA GLN A 109 30.04 -11.19 5.81
C GLN A 109 29.00 -10.10 5.49
N LEU A 110 28.84 -9.69 4.23
CA LEU A 110 27.85 -8.69 3.80
C LEU A 110 26.74 -9.37 2.99
N LEU A 111 25.59 -9.59 3.62
CA LEU A 111 24.54 -10.50 3.14
C LEU A 111 23.20 -9.82 2.89
N LYS A 112 22.44 -10.38 1.94
CA LYS A 112 21.03 -10.06 1.69
C LYS A 112 20.11 -10.55 2.82
N CYS A 113 19.07 -9.78 3.17
CA CYS A 113 18.15 -10.10 4.26
C CYS A 113 17.27 -11.35 4.04
N MET A 114 17.20 -11.84 2.81
CA MET A 114 16.67 -13.16 2.48
C MET A 114 17.41 -14.29 3.20
N TRP A 115 18.74 -14.23 3.34
CA TRP A 115 19.51 -15.21 4.13
C TRP A 115 19.00 -15.28 5.56
N LEU A 116 18.92 -14.13 6.22
CA LEU A 116 18.45 -14.04 7.61
C LEU A 116 17.00 -14.52 7.74
N SER A 117 16.14 -14.17 6.77
CA SER A 117 14.73 -14.60 6.73
C SER A 117 14.61 -16.13 6.65
N LEU A 118 15.42 -16.77 5.80
CA LEU A 118 15.44 -18.22 5.63
C LEU A 118 16.08 -18.93 6.83
N CYS A 119 17.17 -18.43 7.39
CA CYS A 119 17.81 -18.98 8.59
C CYS A 119 16.84 -18.98 9.79
N ILE A 120 16.08 -17.89 9.99
CA ILE A 120 15.05 -17.80 11.03
C ILE A 120 13.90 -18.78 10.74
N SER A 121 13.43 -18.86 9.50
CA SER A 121 12.28 -19.73 9.14
C SER A 121 12.60 -21.22 9.22
N GLY A 122 13.81 -21.63 8.84
CA GLY A 122 14.29 -23.02 8.90
C GLY A 122 14.92 -23.39 10.24
N LYS A 123 15.15 -22.42 11.15
CA LYS A 123 15.90 -22.57 12.42
C LYS A 123 17.33 -23.12 12.25
N GLN A 124 17.89 -23.04 11.06
CA GLN A 124 19.21 -23.56 10.69
C GLN A 124 20.05 -22.45 10.06
N LEU A 125 21.35 -22.41 10.36
CA LEU A 125 22.28 -21.50 9.69
C LEU A 125 22.58 -21.99 8.28
N LEU A 126 22.37 -21.12 7.28
CA LEU A 126 22.62 -21.42 5.86
C LEU A 126 24.00 -20.94 5.40
N ALA A 127 24.57 -21.62 4.40
CA ALA A 127 25.77 -21.17 3.72
C ALA A 127 25.60 -19.75 3.15
N VAL A 128 26.64 -18.93 3.25
CA VAL A 128 26.56 -17.48 3.02
C VAL A 128 26.78 -17.08 1.56
N ASP A 129 27.44 -17.92 0.76
CA ASP A 129 27.99 -17.56 -0.55
C ASP A 129 26.91 -17.13 -1.56
N ALA A 130 25.78 -17.85 -1.58
CA ALA A 130 24.62 -17.54 -2.44
C ALA A 130 23.89 -16.23 -2.06
N TYR A 131 24.28 -15.59 -0.96
CA TYR A 131 23.64 -14.39 -0.41
C TYR A 131 24.62 -13.22 -0.20
N SER A 132 25.91 -13.42 -0.47
CA SER A 132 26.93 -12.39 -0.34
C SER A 132 26.84 -11.33 -1.44
N LEU A 133 27.01 -10.07 -1.07
CA LEU A 133 27.21 -8.96 -2.01
C LEU A 133 28.68 -8.73 -2.36
N LEU A 134 29.60 -9.43 -1.70
CA LEU A 134 31.03 -9.38 -1.96
C LEU A 134 31.51 -10.80 -2.26
N LEU A 135 31.55 -11.13 -3.55
CA LEU A 135 32.28 -12.30 -4.03
C LEU A 135 33.78 -12.08 -3.78
N PRO A 136 34.55 -13.10 -3.35
CA PRO A 136 36.00 -13.02 -3.34
C PRO A 136 36.50 -12.72 -4.75
N LYS A 137 37.32 -11.66 -4.90
CA LYS A 137 38.12 -11.50 -6.11
C LYS A 137 39.08 -12.69 -6.17
N ARG A 138 38.98 -13.52 -7.21
CA ARG A 138 40.07 -14.43 -7.56
C ARG A 138 41.30 -13.58 -7.86
N GLU A 139 42.42 -13.93 -7.25
CA GLU A 139 43.69 -13.24 -7.52
C GLU A 139 44.20 -13.67 -8.90
N SER A 140 44.12 -12.73 -9.84
CA SER A 140 44.87 -12.70 -11.09
C SER A 140 45.89 -11.55 -10.95
N GLU A 141 47.18 -11.70 -11.20
CA GLU A 141 47.90 -12.74 -11.94
C GLU A 141 49.32 -12.95 -11.35
N SER A 142 50.00 -14.06 -11.67
CA SER A 142 51.17 -14.00 -12.58
C SER A 142 51.98 -15.30 -12.66
N ARG A 143 52.59 -15.50 -13.85
CA ARG A 143 53.65 -16.47 -14.22
C ARG A 143 53.22 -17.92 -14.54
N ASN A 144 53.33 -18.23 -15.83
CA ASN A 144 54.03 -19.34 -16.52
C ASN A 144 54.22 -20.67 -15.74
N GLU A 145 54.17 -21.86 -16.32
CA GLU A 145 54.60 -22.29 -17.68
C GLU A 145 53.62 -23.32 -18.34
N GLU A 146 54.09 -24.07 -19.35
CA GLU A 146 53.40 -25.11 -20.13
C GLU A 146 53.03 -26.34 -19.24
N ASP A 147 52.04 -27.20 -19.55
CA ASP A 147 52.08 -28.24 -20.61
C ASP A 147 50.67 -28.88 -20.85
N HIS A 148 50.57 -29.87 -21.74
CA HIS A 148 49.35 -30.55 -22.23
C HIS A 148 48.75 -31.63 -21.29
N LEU A 149 47.41 -31.85 -21.35
CA LEU A 149 46.77 -33.11 -21.84
C LEU A 149 45.23 -33.18 -21.63
N ASN A 150 44.59 -34.17 -22.28
CA ASN A 150 43.13 -34.39 -22.35
C ASN A 150 42.56 -35.18 -21.15
N VAL A 151 41.22 -35.14 -20.94
CA VAL A 151 40.28 -36.29 -21.10
C VAL A 151 38.82 -35.92 -20.68
N GLU A 152 37.84 -36.64 -21.25
CA GLU A 152 36.37 -36.51 -21.10
C GLU A 152 35.77 -37.07 -19.77
N PRO A 153 34.47 -36.84 -19.47
CA PRO A 153 33.88 -37.02 -18.12
C PRO A 153 32.95 -38.25 -17.92
N ALA A 154 32.55 -38.49 -16.66
CA ALA A 154 31.38 -39.27 -16.21
C ALA A 154 31.12 -39.03 -14.70
N ASP A 155 30.07 -39.50 -14.02
CA ASP A 155 28.59 -39.46 -14.22
C ASP A 155 27.90 -40.02 -12.93
N GLU A 156 26.57 -39.96 -12.82
CA GLU A 156 25.66 -40.71 -11.91
C GLU A 156 25.62 -40.44 -10.37
N THR A 157 24.73 -41.08 -9.57
CA THR A 157 23.31 -40.69 -9.24
C THR A 157 22.84 -41.25 -7.84
N ILE A 158 21.69 -40.78 -7.28
CA ILE A 158 20.84 -41.41 -6.18
C ILE A 158 21.44 -41.39 -4.74
N ALA A 159 20.74 -41.32 -3.56
CA ALA A 159 19.33 -41.21 -3.05
C ALA A 159 19.30 -40.20 -1.84
N GLU A 160 18.25 -39.84 -1.06
CA GLU A 160 16.86 -40.27 -0.70
C GLU A 160 16.68 -40.95 0.71
N ALA A 161 15.44 -40.91 1.27
CA ALA A 161 14.94 -41.45 2.59
C ALA A 161 15.35 -40.69 3.90
N ALA A 162 14.94 -41.05 5.14
CA ALA A 162 13.61 -41.21 5.82
C ALA A 162 13.83 -41.50 7.36
N LEU A 163 12.93 -41.36 8.37
CA LEU A 163 11.65 -40.65 8.61
C LEU A 163 11.28 -40.60 10.13
N ASP A 164 10.65 -39.49 10.60
CA ASP A 164 9.61 -39.39 11.68
C ASP A 164 9.98 -39.64 13.21
N PRO A 165 9.06 -39.64 14.24
CA PRO A 165 8.84 -38.46 15.14
C PRO A 165 8.68 -38.68 16.69
N ASN A 166 8.30 -37.62 17.44
CA ASN A 166 7.14 -37.52 18.42
C ASN A 166 7.39 -36.86 19.84
N LYS A 167 6.29 -36.42 20.51
CA LYS A 167 6.06 -35.88 21.90
C LYS A 167 6.36 -34.38 22.15
N GLN A 168 5.54 -33.52 22.82
CA GLN A 168 4.70 -33.53 24.06
C GLN A 168 5.52 -33.28 25.36
N GLU A 169 5.13 -32.49 26.40
CA GLU A 169 3.99 -31.59 26.78
C GLU A 169 4.43 -30.73 28.06
N LYS A 170 3.71 -29.91 28.88
CA LYS A 170 2.31 -29.45 29.14
C LYS A 170 2.27 -28.21 30.11
N THR A 171 1.32 -27.26 29.99
CA THR A 171 0.73 -26.35 31.08
C THR A 171 1.64 -25.42 31.95
N ALA A 172 1.22 -24.40 32.73
CA ALA A 172 0.03 -23.49 32.81
C ALA A 172 0.31 -22.30 33.81
N GLY A 173 -0.53 -21.24 33.87
CA GLY A 173 -0.53 -20.21 34.93
C GLY A 173 -1.25 -18.89 34.58
N VAL A 174 -2.02 -18.27 35.51
CA VAL A 174 -2.87 -17.08 35.27
C VAL A 174 -2.99 -16.17 36.50
N THR A 175 -2.99 -14.84 36.31
CA THR A 175 -3.56 -13.81 37.22
C THR A 175 -4.06 -12.59 36.41
N VAL A 176 -4.86 -11.70 37.02
CA VAL A 176 -5.84 -10.80 36.33
C VAL A 176 -5.76 -9.34 36.84
N LEU A 177 -6.46 -8.40 36.15
CA LEU A 177 -6.76 -6.97 36.44
C LEU A 177 -5.86 -5.95 35.71
N ASP A 178 -6.34 -4.79 35.21
CA ASP A 178 -7.69 -4.27 34.90
C ASP A 178 -7.52 -3.12 33.86
N THR A 179 -8.52 -2.74 33.05
CA THR A 179 -8.31 -1.84 31.89
C THR A 179 -9.43 -0.86 31.51
N LYS A 180 -9.01 0.32 31.03
CA LYS A 180 -9.79 1.30 30.26
C LYS A 180 -8.99 1.76 29.04
N GLU A 181 -9.65 1.94 27.89
CA GLU A 181 -9.02 2.29 26.61
C GLU A 181 -9.32 3.73 26.15
N GLU A 182 -8.47 4.24 25.24
CA GLU A 182 -8.77 5.36 24.34
C GLU A 182 -8.42 4.98 22.88
N VAL A 183 -9.36 5.20 21.97
CA VAL A 183 -9.30 4.80 20.55
C VAL A 183 -8.39 5.74 19.72
N ARG A 184 -7.75 5.22 18.67
CA ARG A 184 -7.01 6.02 17.68
C ARG A 184 -6.96 5.34 16.30
N GLY A 185 -7.80 5.78 15.37
CA GLY A 185 -7.81 5.30 13.99
C GLY A 185 -6.77 5.97 13.07
N GLU A 186 -6.56 5.39 11.89
CA GLU A 186 -5.62 5.87 10.87
C GLU A 186 -6.35 6.55 9.70
N GLU A 187 -5.83 7.67 9.18
CA GLU A 187 -6.29 8.31 7.93
C GLU A 187 -5.10 8.45 6.94
N ASP A 188 -5.25 7.98 5.70
CA ASP A 188 -4.24 8.08 4.62
C ASP A 188 -4.14 9.55 4.13
N GLY A 189 -3.34 10.35 4.84
CA GLY A 189 -3.37 11.82 4.79
C GLY A 189 -2.64 12.46 3.60
N VAL A 190 -3.40 13.03 2.66
CA VAL A 190 -2.88 13.86 1.55
C VAL A 190 -2.10 15.07 2.09
N SER A 191 -0.86 15.26 1.64
CA SER A 191 0.08 16.27 2.17
C SER A 191 -0.13 17.70 1.62
N GLN A 192 0.75 18.64 1.99
CA GLN A 192 0.72 20.03 1.49
C GLN A 192 1.56 20.16 0.23
N SER A 193 2.66 19.41 0.13
CA SER A 193 3.39 19.16 -1.12
C SER A 193 2.48 18.51 -2.17
N ASP A 194 1.60 17.58 -1.77
CA ASP A 194 0.56 17.04 -2.67
C ASP A 194 -0.42 18.12 -3.12
N LEU A 195 -0.92 18.93 -2.18
CA LEU A 195 -1.89 19.98 -2.49
C LEU A 195 -1.27 21.02 -3.42
N HIS A 196 -0.03 21.44 -3.17
CA HIS A 196 0.73 22.34 -4.03
C HIS A 196 0.97 21.73 -5.42
N ALA A 197 1.48 20.50 -5.51
CA ALA A 197 1.75 19.84 -6.79
C ALA A 197 0.46 19.50 -7.58
N LEU A 198 -0.69 19.35 -6.91
CA LEU A 198 -2.01 19.26 -7.54
C LEU A 198 -2.54 20.64 -7.99
N ILE A 199 -2.07 21.74 -7.40
CA ILE A 199 -2.50 23.10 -7.71
C ILE A 199 -1.62 23.78 -8.77
N THR A 200 -0.31 23.56 -8.78
CA THR A 200 0.65 24.29 -9.64
C THR A 200 1.32 23.43 -10.72
N GLY A 201 1.27 22.10 -10.60
CA GLY A 201 1.96 21.18 -11.52
C GLY A 201 3.49 21.19 -11.41
N GLN A 202 4.06 21.98 -10.50
CA GLN A 202 5.50 22.13 -10.30
C GLN A 202 5.98 21.37 -9.05
N GLN A 203 7.22 20.86 -9.08
CA GLN A 203 7.88 20.41 -7.86
C GLN A 203 8.26 21.62 -6.99
N PRO A 204 8.25 21.51 -5.65
CA PRO A 204 8.83 22.54 -4.79
C PRO A 204 10.31 22.72 -5.10
N LYS A 205 10.76 23.97 -5.22
CA LYS A 205 12.14 24.33 -4.91
C LYS A 205 12.28 24.55 -3.41
N GLU A 206 13.48 24.33 -2.88
CA GLU A 206 13.91 24.93 -1.62
C GLU A 206 14.49 26.32 -1.94
N GLU A 207 13.84 27.40 -1.49
CA GLU A 207 14.42 28.75 -1.50
C GLU A 207 14.17 29.43 -0.14
N THR A 208 15.14 30.24 0.28
CA THR A 208 15.31 30.82 1.62
C THR A 208 14.32 31.96 1.91
N PRO A 209 14.01 32.29 3.19
CA PRO A 209 12.91 33.20 3.51
C PRO A 209 13.26 34.66 3.23
N GLY A 210 12.39 35.35 2.49
CA GLY A 210 12.51 36.78 2.20
C GLY A 210 11.16 37.51 2.27
N LEU A 211 11.06 38.40 3.26
CA LEU A 211 10.14 39.54 3.45
C LEU A 211 8.64 39.42 3.08
N SER A 212 7.80 39.84 4.04
CA SER A 212 6.34 39.89 3.98
C SER A 212 5.77 41.11 3.25
N GLN A 213 4.66 40.93 2.54
CA GLN A 213 3.67 41.97 2.26
C GLN A 213 2.25 41.39 2.41
N ASP A 214 1.34 42.16 3.02
CA ASP A 214 -0.05 41.76 3.29
C ASP A 214 -1.00 42.10 2.13
N PRO A 215 -2.03 41.28 1.86
CA PRO A 215 -3.19 41.68 1.10
C PRO A 215 -4.39 41.99 2.02
N SER A 216 -4.91 43.23 1.94
CA SER A 216 -6.23 43.56 2.49
C SER A 216 -7.36 42.97 1.62
N PRO A 217 -8.56 42.71 2.17
CA PRO A 217 -9.59 41.91 1.51
C PRO A 217 -10.53 42.74 0.63
N ASP A 218 -11.00 42.16 -0.47
CA ASP A 218 -12.39 42.33 -0.91
C ASP A 218 -12.82 41.27 -1.95
N GLY A 219 -14.14 41.18 -2.24
CA GLY A 219 -14.66 40.50 -3.44
C GLY A 219 -15.00 39.01 -3.32
N ALA A 220 -16.00 38.65 -2.51
CA ALA A 220 -16.53 37.28 -2.42
C ALA A 220 -17.39 36.87 -3.64
N ALA A 221 -16.77 36.37 -4.70
CA ALA A 221 -17.46 35.77 -5.86
C ALA A 221 -17.18 34.25 -5.96
N GLN A 222 -18.23 33.42 -5.92
CA GLN A 222 -18.10 31.97 -6.03
C GLN A 222 -17.91 31.51 -7.49
N GLY A 223 -16.69 31.65 -8.00
CA GLY A 223 -16.31 31.12 -9.31
C GLY A 223 -16.45 29.59 -9.37
N VAL A 224 -17.15 29.09 -10.40
CA VAL A 224 -17.26 27.65 -10.68
C VAL A 224 -15.86 27.08 -10.93
N VAL A 225 -15.46 26.05 -10.17
CA VAL A 225 -14.08 25.49 -10.20
C VAL A 225 -13.91 24.52 -11.38
N SER A 226 -14.19 25.01 -12.59
CA SER A 226 -14.13 24.25 -13.83
C SER A 226 -12.69 23.98 -14.29
N GLY A 227 -12.50 22.93 -15.09
CA GLY A 227 -11.26 22.61 -15.78
C GLY A 227 -10.13 21.99 -14.92
N LYS A 228 -9.89 22.46 -13.70
CA LYS A 228 -8.65 22.13 -12.96
C LYS A 228 -8.60 20.73 -12.33
N TRP A 229 -9.75 20.18 -11.91
CA TRP A 229 -9.80 18.94 -11.13
C TRP A 229 -10.31 17.77 -11.95
N VAL A 230 -9.63 16.62 -11.83
CA VAL A 230 -10.04 15.33 -12.43
C VAL A 230 -11.51 15.01 -12.12
N CYS A 231 -11.96 15.20 -10.88
CA CYS A 231 -13.34 14.93 -10.49
C CYS A 231 -14.40 15.89 -11.08
N ALA A 232 -14.01 17.06 -11.61
CA ALA A 232 -14.90 17.96 -12.31
C ALA A 232 -15.06 17.58 -13.81
N GLN A 233 -14.18 16.72 -14.34
CA GLN A 233 -14.13 16.33 -15.75
C GLN A 233 -14.79 14.97 -16.00
N SER A 234 -15.39 14.80 -17.19
CA SER A 234 -15.93 13.50 -17.64
C SER A 234 -14.81 12.58 -18.11
N SER A 235 -14.74 11.33 -17.63
CA SER A 235 -13.84 10.33 -18.23
C SER A 235 -14.21 9.94 -19.67
N GLN A 236 -15.45 10.16 -20.13
CA GLN A 236 -15.83 9.86 -21.52
C GLN A 236 -15.16 10.79 -22.56
N SER A 237 -14.68 11.97 -22.14
CA SER A 237 -13.82 12.82 -22.98
C SER A 237 -12.60 12.09 -23.55
N LYS A 238 -12.12 11.05 -22.84
CA LYS A 238 -10.96 10.23 -23.22
C LYS A 238 -11.25 9.15 -24.28
N LYS A 239 -12.46 9.10 -24.87
CA LYS A 239 -12.84 8.07 -25.86
C LYS A 239 -11.85 7.96 -27.02
N ASN A 240 -11.34 9.11 -27.49
CA ASN A 240 -10.30 9.18 -28.51
C ASN A 240 -8.96 9.52 -27.84
N ASN A 241 -8.26 8.50 -27.33
CA ASN A 241 -6.89 8.66 -26.83
C ASN A 241 -5.89 8.78 -27.99
N PHE A 242 -5.70 10.00 -28.50
CA PHE A 242 -4.73 10.30 -29.56
C PHE A 242 -3.28 9.95 -29.19
N ASN A 243 -2.98 9.87 -27.90
CA ASN A 243 -1.64 9.64 -27.35
C ASN A 243 -1.40 8.17 -26.93
N LYS A 244 -2.17 7.22 -27.47
CA LYS A 244 -2.12 5.79 -27.07
C LYS A 244 -0.72 5.18 -27.10
N HIS A 245 0.04 5.46 -28.16
CA HIS A 245 1.43 4.99 -28.35
C HIS A 245 2.42 5.47 -27.26
N ILE A 246 2.01 6.48 -26.48
CA ILE A 246 2.70 7.04 -25.32
C ILE A 246 2.12 6.50 -24.02
N THR A 247 0.79 6.53 -23.87
CA THR A 247 0.12 6.13 -22.63
C THR A 247 0.36 4.67 -22.28
N ASP A 248 0.35 3.77 -23.28
CA ASP A 248 0.53 2.34 -23.05
C ASP A 248 1.88 2.04 -22.38
N LYS A 249 2.96 2.72 -22.81
CA LYS A 249 4.31 2.60 -22.25
C LYS A 249 4.42 3.20 -20.85
N LEU A 250 3.82 4.38 -20.65
CA LEU A 250 3.82 5.04 -19.34
C LEU A 250 2.94 4.32 -18.32
N GLU A 251 1.92 3.57 -18.75
CA GLU A 251 1.13 2.66 -17.90
C GLU A 251 1.94 1.46 -17.40
N VAL A 252 2.80 0.87 -18.25
CA VAL A 252 3.71 -0.21 -17.81
C VAL A 252 4.68 0.31 -16.74
N LEU A 253 5.23 1.52 -16.89
CA LEU A 253 6.03 2.15 -15.82
C LEU A 253 5.20 2.47 -14.56
N ALA A 254 3.94 2.91 -14.70
CA ALA A 254 3.06 3.17 -13.56
C ALA A 254 2.79 1.90 -12.74
N LYS A 255 2.51 0.78 -13.42
CA LYS A 255 2.39 -0.56 -12.80
C LYS A 255 3.69 -0.95 -12.10
N ALA A 256 4.83 -0.91 -12.80
CA ALA A 256 6.12 -1.32 -12.26
C ALA A 256 6.51 -0.57 -10.98
N TYR A 257 6.36 0.77 -10.97
CA TYR A 257 6.62 1.54 -9.75
C TYR A 257 5.59 1.28 -8.63
N THR A 258 4.37 0.83 -8.97
CA THR A 258 3.39 0.36 -7.96
C THR A 258 3.85 -0.95 -7.32
N HIS A 259 4.29 -1.94 -8.10
CA HIS A 259 4.79 -3.22 -7.57
C HIS A 259 6.11 -3.06 -6.79
N GLN A 260 6.97 -2.12 -7.19
CA GLN A 260 8.20 -1.75 -6.46
C GLN A 260 7.93 -0.89 -5.20
N GLY A 261 6.67 -0.61 -4.86
CA GLY A 261 6.29 0.19 -3.69
C GLY A 261 6.51 1.70 -3.81
N ASP A 262 7.04 2.21 -4.93
CA ASP A 262 7.20 3.64 -5.17
C ASP A 262 5.87 4.28 -5.61
N ARG A 263 4.97 4.43 -4.62
CA ARG A 263 3.67 5.10 -4.74
C ARG A 263 3.79 6.51 -5.35
N TRP A 264 4.93 7.19 -5.21
CA TRP A 264 5.17 8.54 -5.70
C TRP A 264 5.43 8.60 -7.22
N ARG A 265 6.36 7.81 -7.73
CA ARG A 265 6.62 7.66 -9.16
C ARG A 265 5.38 7.10 -9.86
N ALA A 266 4.76 6.06 -9.30
CA ALA A 266 3.53 5.48 -9.84
C ALA A 266 2.40 6.52 -9.99
N LEU A 267 2.19 7.37 -8.98
CA LEU A 267 1.23 8.48 -9.05
C LEU A 267 1.62 9.53 -10.10
N GLY A 268 2.91 9.83 -10.26
CA GLY A 268 3.42 10.72 -11.30
C GLY A 268 3.11 10.23 -12.72
N TYR A 269 3.43 8.98 -13.03
CA TYR A 269 3.07 8.37 -14.32
C TYR A 269 1.56 8.28 -14.51
N SER A 270 0.79 7.91 -13.47
CA SER A 270 -0.68 7.87 -13.52
C SER A 270 -1.32 9.23 -13.85
N LYS A 271 -0.79 10.33 -13.31
CA LYS A 271 -1.23 11.70 -13.63
C LYS A 271 -0.93 12.05 -15.09
N ALA A 272 0.30 11.78 -15.55
CA ALA A 272 0.70 12.05 -16.93
C ALA A 272 -0.13 11.24 -17.94
N VAL A 273 -0.29 9.93 -17.73
CA VAL A 273 -1.17 9.07 -18.53
C VAL A 273 -2.59 9.64 -18.62
N ASN A 274 -3.16 10.08 -17.50
CA ASN A 274 -4.50 10.66 -17.50
C ASN A 274 -4.59 11.97 -18.29
N ALA A 275 -3.60 12.86 -18.18
CA ALA A 275 -3.54 14.11 -18.94
C ALA A 275 -3.37 13.85 -20.45
N LEU A 276 -2.53 12.88 -20.82
CA LEU A 276 -2.33 12.44 -22.21
C LEU A 276 -3.60 11.84 -22.83
N LYS A 277 -4.36 11.05 -22.05
CA LYS A 277 -5.66 10.47 -22.47
C LYS A 277 -6.76 11.51 -22.67
N SER A 278 -6.68 12.67 -22.00
CA SER A 278 -7.62 13.79 -22.17
C SER A 278 -7.10 14.89 -23.11
N TYR A 279 -5.88 14.77 -23.66
CA TYR A 279 -5.34 15.75 -24.60
C TYR A 279 -5.94 15.57 -25.99
N HIS A 280 -6.40 16.68 -26.59
CA HIS A 280 -7.32 16.70 -27.73
C HIS A 280 -6.67 16.42 -29.10
N LYS A 281 -5.37 16.12 -29.13
CA LYS A 281 -4.56 15.87 -30.32
C LYS A 281 -3.37 14.96 -29.95
N PRO A 282 -2.72 14.29 -30.93
CA PRO A 282 -1.42 13.68 -30.68
C PRO A 282 -0.39 14.76 -30.33
N ILE A 283 0.49 14.46 -29.39
CA ILE A 283 1.67 15.29 -29.10
C ILE A 283 2.75 15.00 -30.14
N THR A 284 3.44 16.05 -30.59
CA THR A 284 4.55 15.93 -31.55
C THR A 284 5.81 16.67 -31.11
N SER A 285 5.88 17.20 -29.87
CA SER A 285 7.10 17.87 -29.37
C SER A 285 7.21 17.99 -27.84
N TYR A 286 8.44 18.09 -27.35
CA TYR A 286 8.81 18.47 -25.98
C TYR A 286 8.07 19.67 -25.42
N GLN A 287 7.99 20.75 -26.21
CA GLN A 287 7.48 22.03 -25.75
C GLN A 287 5.97 21.95 -25.51
N GLU A 288 5.27 21.25 -26.40
CA GLU A 288 3.86 20.92 -26.25
C GLU A 288 3.61 20.01 -25.04
N ALA A 289 4.42 18.96 -24.86
CA ALA A 289 4.33 18.09 -23.69
C ALA A 289 4.50 18.86 -22.36
N CYS A 290 5.45 19.81 -22.30
CA CYS A 290 5.68 20.67 -21.14
C CYS A 290 4.53 21.65 -20.82
N GLN A 291 3.64 21.94 -21.77
CA GLN A 291 2.49 22.85 -21.55
C GLN A 291 1.28 22.12 -20.94
N ILE A 292 1.29 20.79 -20.88
CA ILE A 292 0.15 20.00 -20.41
C ILE A 292 0.14 19.93 -18.88
N PRO A 293 -0.94 20.38 -18.19
CA PRO A 293 -1.04 20.32 -16.74
C PRO A 293 -0.85 18.91 -16.19
N GLY A 294 0.19 18.72 -15.37
CA GLY A 294 0.58 17.43 -14.80
C GLY A 294 1.79 16.77 -15.49
N ILE A 295 2.31 17.33 -16.58
CA ILE A 295 3.50 16.86 -17.29
C ILE A 295 4.65 17.85 -17.06
N GLY A 296 5.56 17.52 -16.14
CA GLY A 296 6.80 18.28 -15.93
C GLY A 296 7.94 17.79 -16.83
N LYS A 297 9.03 18.57 -16.93
CA LYS A 297 10.21 18.29 -17.78
C LYS A 297 10.63 16.80 -17.81
N ARG A 298 10.88 16.19 -16.64
CA ARG A 298 11.26 14.76 -16.50
C ARG A 298 10.29 13.73 -17.13
N MET A 299 9.05 14.13 -17.40
CA MET A 299 8.05 13.35 -18.12
C MET A 299 8.00 13.73 -19.60
N ALA A 300 8.08 15.03 -19.92
CA ALA A 300 8.24 15.52 -21.28
C ALA A 300 9.47 14.89 -21.97
N ASP A 301 10.62 14.76 -21.28
CA ASP A 301 11.83 14.11 -21.79
C ASP A 301 11.56 12.65 -22.28
N LYS A 302 10.57 11.97 -21.69
CA LYS A 302 10.19 10.57 -22.02
C LYS A 302 9.10 10.50 -23.08
N ILE A 303 8.26 11.53 -23.14
CA ILE A 303 7.26 11.72 -24.19
C ILE A 303 7.98 12.02 -25.51
N ASP A 304 9.02 12.86 -25.47
CA ASP A 304 9.93 13.11 -26.59
C ASP A 304 10.64 11.82 -27.01
N GLU A 305 11.30 11.11 -26.09
CA GLU A 305 11.97 9.82 -26.40
C GLU A 305 11.00 8.81 -27.08
N ILE A 306 9.75 8.75 -26.63
CA ILE A 306 8.70 7.91 -27.25
C ILE A 306 8.32 8.39 -28.65
N THR A 307 8.27 9.71 -28.86
CA THR A 307 7.84 10.33 -30.11
C THR A 307 8.94 10.23 -31.19
N GLU A 308 10.21 10.42 -30.80
CA GLU A 308 11.36 10.29 -31.69
C GLU A 308 11.70 8.84 -32.02
N SER A 309 11.83 7.97 -31.00
CA SER A 309 12.38 6.62 -31.17
C SER A 309 11.33 5.53 -31.40
N GLY A 310 10.05 5.84 -31.17
CA GLY A 310 9.00 4.82 -31.12
C GLY A 310 9.10 3.86 -29.92
N HIS A 311 10.02 4.07 -28.97
CA HIS A 311 10.31 3.18 -27.83
C HIS A 311 10.45 3.97 -26.50
N LEU A 312 10.76 3.30 -25.38
CA LEU A 312 11.20 3.94 -24.14
C LEU A 312 12.21 3.02 -23.43
N ARG A 313 13.49 3.38 -23.47
CA ARG A 313 14.63 2.57 -22.99
C ARG A 313 14.50 2.13 -21.53
N LYS A 314 13.70 2.86 -20.74
CA LYS A 314 13.48 2.50 -19.34
C LYS A 314 12.65 1.23 -19.17
N LEU A 315 11.84 0.82 -20.16
CA LEU A 315 11.08 -0.42 -20.17
C LEU A 315 11.98 -1.66 -20.27
N ASP A 316 13.06 -1.59 -21.03
CA ASP A 316 14.03 -2.69 -21.18
C ASP A 316 14.68 -3.06 -19.82
N HIS A 317 14.72 -2.08 -18.91
CA HIS A 317 15.26 -2.19 -17.57
C HIS A 317 14.20 -2.49 -16.48
N LEU A 318 13.01 -2.98 -16.85
CA LEU A 318 11.98 -3.45 -15.90
C LEU A 318 12.14 -4.94 -15.52
N GLY A 319 12.78 -5.73 -16.38
CA GLY A 319 13.15 -7.13 -16.13
C GLY A 319 11.99 -8.14 -16.10
N ASP A 320 12.34 -9.42 -16.16
CA ASP A 320 11.40 -10.56 -16.24
C ASP A 320 10.51 -10.71 -14.98
N ALA A 321 10.88 -10.04 -13.90
CA ALA A 321 10.03 -9.91 -12.72
C ALA A 321 8.69 -9.22 -13.01
N MET A 322 8.59 -8.35 -14.02
CA MET A 322 7.36 -7.60 -14.30
C MET A 322 6.19 -8.46 -14.80
N PRO A 323 6.35 -9.33 -15.81
CA PRO A 323 5.31 -10.32 -16.18
C PRO A 323 4.90 -11.23 -15.02
N VAL A 324 5.83 -11.61 -14.14
CA VAL A 324 5.56 -12.46 -12.96
C VAL A 324 4.78 -11.70 -11.89
N LEU A 325 5.17 -10.46 -11.58
CA LEU A 325 4.45 -9.59 -10.65
C LEU A 325 3.06 -9.20 -11.18
N GLU A 326 2.93 -8.96 -12.49
CA GLU A 326 1.64 -8.69 -13.12
C GLU A 326 0.75 -9.96 -13.13
N LEU A 327 1.30 -11.14 -13.40
CA LEU A 327 0.59 -12.42 -13.27
C LEU A 327 0.10 -12.64 -11.84
N PHE A 328 0.95 -12.43 -10.83
CA PHE A 328 0.61 -12.63 -9.42
C PHE A 328 -0.36 -11.58 -8.85
N THR A 329 -0.42 -10.37 -9.43
CA THR A 329 -1.38 -9.34 -9.00
C THR A 329 -2.71 -9.35 -9.77
N ASN A 330 -2.72 -9.82 -11.02
CA ASN A 330 -3.93 -9.92 -11.86
C ASN A 330 -4.60 -11.31 -11.87
N ILE A 331 -4.29 -12.20 -10.91
CA ILE A 331 -4.82 -13.59 -10.89
C ILE A 331 -6.36 -13.63 -11.01
N TRP A 332 -7.07 -12.65 -10.45
CA TRP A 332 -8.53 -12.64 -10.36
C TRP A 332 -9.17 -11.48 -11.13
N GLY A 333 -10.03 -11.83 -12.09
CA GLY A 333 -10.86 -10.91 -12.85
C GLY A 333 -12.09 -11.60 -13.46
N ALA A 334 -13.24 -10.97 -13.33
CA ALA A 334 -14.59 -11.41 -13.65
C ALA A 334 -15.17 -10.63 -14.84
N GLY A 335 -16.04 -11.27 -15.63
CA GLY A 335 -16.87 -10.54 -16.61
C GLY A 335 -18.14 -9.97 -15.97
N THR A 336 -18.72 -8.94 -16.57
CA THR A 336 -19.96 -8.28 -16.07
C THR A 336 -21.10 -9.26 -15.77
N LYS A 337 -21.27 -10.31 -16.60
CA LYS A 337 -22.28 -11.37 -16.37
C LYS A 337 -22.02 -12.19 -15.10
N THR A 338 -20.76 -12.46 -14.76
CA THR A 338 -20.42 -13.23 -13.55
C THR A 338 -20.59 -12.38 -12.30
N ALA A 339 -20.23 -11.08 -12.38
CA ALA A 339 -20.49 -10.10 -11.33
C ALA A 339 -21.99 -9.95 -11.02
N GLN A 340 -22.84 -9.96 -12.04
CA GLN A 340 -24.31 -9.96 -11.89
C GLN A 340 -24.82 -11.17 -11.10
N LEU A 341 -24.28 -12.37 -11.34
CA LEU A 341 -24.70 -13.58 -10.63
C LEU A 341 -24.29 -13.54 -9.14
N TRP A 342 -23.09 -13.03 -8.79
CA TRP A 342 -22.71 -12.83 -7.38
C TRP A 342 -23.53 -11.76 -6.68
N TYR A 343 -23.79 -10.64 -7.36
CA TYR A 343 -24.67 -9.61 -6.83
C TYR A 343 -26.06 -10.17 -6.56
N GLN A 344 -26.61 -11.01 -7.45
CA GLN A 344 -27.90 -11.65 -7.23
C GLN A 344 -27.87 -12.57 -6.00
N GLN A 345 -26.88 -13.47 -5.87
CA GLN A 345 -26.77 -14.37 -4.71
C GLN A 345 -26.69 -13.62 -3.36
N LEU A 346 -25.92 -12.53 -3.29
CA LEU A 346 -25.88 -11.70 -2.08
C LEU A 346 -27.19 -10.93 -1.88
N LYS A 347 -27.81 -10.43 -2.95
CA LYS A 347 -29.10 -9.74 -2.88
C LYS A 347 -30.18 -10.68 -2.35
N ASP A 348 -30.25 -11.92 -2.83
CA ASP A 348 -31.18 -12.95 -2.39
C ASP A 348 -31.01 -13.21 -0.88
N ALA A 349 -29.78 -13.47 -0.42
CA ALA A 349 -29.47 -13.64 1.00
C ALA A 349 -29.81 -12.41 1.85
N THR A 350 -29.60 -11.20 1.31
CA THR A 350 -29.90 -9.94 1.99
C THR A 350 -31.41 -9.71 2.12
N GLN A 351 -32.18 -9.94 1.04
CA GLN A 351 -33.64 -9.79 1.05
C GLN A 351 -34.34 -10.88 1.89
N ALA A 352 -33.73 -12.06 2.03
CA ALA A 352 -34.20 -13.10 2.95
C ALA A 352 -34.01 -12.74 4.44
N ILE A 353 -33.09 -11.80 4.77
CA ILE A 353 -32.85 -11.30 6.13
C ILE A 353 -33.82 -10.16 6.48
N ASP A 354 -34.00 -9.21 5.57
CA ASP A 354 -34.98 -8.12 5.65
C ASP A 354 -35.23 -7.57 4.23
N PRO A 355 -36.47 -7.60 3.69
CA PRO A 355 -36.77 -7.15 2.34
C PRO A 355 -36.59 -5.64 2.13
N GLY A 356 -36.50 -4.84 3.20
CA GLY A 356 -36.19 -3.41 3.14
C GLY A 356 -34.70 -3.10 2.91
N LEU A 357 -33.81 -4.09 3.00
CA LEU A 357 -32.37 -3.88 2.83
C LEU A 357 -32.00 -3.56 1.37
N MET A 358 -31.24 -2.48 1.21
CA MET A 358 -30.68 -2.04 -0.06
C MET A 358 -29.27 -2.60 -0.24
N ALA A 359 -29.12 -3.62 -1.09
CA ALA A 359 -27.82 -4.08 -1.58
C ALA A 359 -27.53 -3.50 -2.98
N MET A 360 -26.33 -2.94 -3.19
CA MET A 360 -25.89 -2.34 -4.46
C MET A 360 -24.46 -2.75 -4.81
N ALA A 361 -24.28 -3.31 -6.01
CA ALA A 361 -22.95 -3.47 -6.60
C ALA A 361 -22.36 -2.10 -6.96
N CYS A 362 -21.15 -1.84 -6.50
CA CYS A 362 -20.39 -0.60 -6.65
C CYS A 362 -19.19 -0.84 -7.59
N GLY A 363 -18.03 -0.25 -7.32
CA GLY A 363 -16.78 -0.64 -7.96
C GLY A 363 -16.66 -0.37 -9.45
N SER A 364 -15.77 -1.16 -10.06
CA SER A 364 -15.62 -1.27 -11.51
C SER A 364 -16.93 -1.65 -12.23
N TYR A 365 -17.78 -2.46 -11.58
CA TYR A 365 -19.11 -2.83 -12.09
C TYR A 365 -20.04 -1.62 -12.24
N ARG A 366 -20.22 -0.79 -11.19
CA ARG A 366 -21.07 0.42 -11.24
C ARG A 366 -20.53 1.48 -12.18
N ARG A 367 -19.21 1.51 -12.45
CA ARG A 367 -18.62 2.35 -13.51
C ARG A 367 -18.80 1.79 -14.93
N GLY A 368 -19.46 0.64 -15.10
CA GLY A 368 -19.82 0.07 -16.40
C GLY A 368 -18.69 -0.69 -17.10
N LYS A 369 -17.73 -1.25 -16.37
CA LYS A 369 -16.65 -2.03 -16.97
C LYS A 369 -17.12 -3.41 -17.47
N ALA A 370 -16.57 -3.83 -18.60
CA ALA A 370 -16.75 -5.19 -19.15
C ALA A 370 -16.11 -6.27 -18.25
N THR A 371 -15.08 -5.90 -17.48
CA THR A 371 -14.42 -6.76 -16.50
C THR A 371 -14.21 -6.03 -15.16
N CYS A 372 -14.29 -6.80 -14.08
CA CYS A 372 -14.12 -6.36 -12.69
C CYS A 372 -13.06 -7.25 -12.03
N GLY A 373 -12.14 -6.75 -11.21
CA GLY A 373 -11.15 -7.63 -10.53
C GLY A 373 -11.82 -8.43 -9.40
N ASP A 374 -12.48 -7.64 -8.57
CA ASP A 374 -13.30 -7.91 -7.40
C ASP A 374 -14.78 -7.60 -7.71
N VAL A 375 -15.66 -7.87 -6.75
CA VAL A 375 -17.00 -7.27 -6.70
C VAL A 375 -17.23 -6.59 -5.35
N ASP A 376 -17.48 -5.28 -5.44
CA ASP A 376 -17.74 -4.37 -4.33
C ASP A 376 -19.25 -4.28 -4.05
N ILE A 377 -19.73 -4.68 -2.88
CA ILE A 377 -21.16 -4.59 -2.53
C ILE A 377 -21.42 -3.70 -1.31
N LEU A 378 -22.17 -2.63 -1.51
CA LEU A 378 -22.67 -1.73 -0.47
C LEU A 378 -24.05 -2.19 0.02
N ILE A 379 -24.23 -2.29 1.33
CA ILE A 379 -25.50 -2.62 1.98
C ILE A 379 -25.90 -1.49 2.95
N SER A 380 -27.17 -1.08 2.93
CA SER A 380 -27.76 -0.17 3.93
C SER A 380 -29.27 -0.41 4.07
N HIS A 381 -29.93 0.29 5.00
CA HIS A 381 -31.38 0.22 5.19
C HIS A 381 -31.98 1.64 5.37
N PRO A 382 -33.04 2.03 4.63
CA PRO A 382 -33.57 3.40 4.63
C PRO A 382 -33.96 4.00 5.99
N ASP A 383 -34.35 3.18 6.97
CA ASP A 383 -34.74 3.64 8.31
C ASP A 383 -33.55 4.10 9.18
N GLY A 384 -32.32 3.81 8.76
CA GLY A 384 -31.10 4.13 9.50
C GLY A 384 -30.87 3.30 10.78
N LYS A 385 -31.55 2.15 10.95
CA LYS A 385 -31.41 1.26 12.12
C LYS A 385 -31.32 -0.22 11.75
N SER A 386 -32.13 -0.74 10.81
CA SER A 386 -32.13 -2.16 10.47
C SER A 386 -30.84 -2.65 9.78
N HIS A 387 -29.90 -1.77 9.40
CA HIS A 387 -28.55 -2.20 9.00
C HIS A 387 -27.76 -2.85 10.15
N LYS A 388 -28.15 -2.61 11.41
CA LYS A 388 -27.44 -3.10 12.59
C LYS A 388 -27.64 -4.61 12.76
N GLY A 389 -26.52 -5.34 12.88
CA GLY A 389 -26.50 -6.80 13.01
C GLY A 389 -26.67 -7.58 11.70
N VAL A 390 -27.05 -6.93 10.59
CA VAL A 390 -27.22 -7.57 9.28
C VAL A 390 -25.91 -8.18 8.75
N PHE A 391 -24.77 -7.50 8.96
CA PHE A 391 -23.45 -7.95 8.52
C PHE A 391 -23.17 -9.42 8.86
N SER A 392 -23.34 -9.80 10.13
CA SER A 392 -23.08 -11.18 10.59
C SER A 392 -24.09 -12.19 10.01
N LYS A 393 -25.36 -11.79 9.85
CA LYS A 393 -26.40 -12.64 9.23
C LYS A 393 -26.12 -12.91 7.75
N VAL A 394 -25.70 -11.88 6.99
CA VAL A 394 -25.35 -12.00 5.57
C VAL A 394 -24.15 -12.93 5.41
N LEU A 395 -23.08 -12.73 6.18
CA LEU A 395 -21.90 -13.60 6.10
C LEU A 395 -22.21 -15.05 6.50
N GLN A 396 -23.03 -15.26 7.54
CA GLN A 396 -23.48 -16.60 7.93
C GLN A 396 -24.25 -17.28 6.79
N SER A 397 -25.26 -16.61 6.21
CA SER A 397 -26.06 -17.17 5.11
C SER A 397 -25.23 -17.48 3.85
N LEU A 398 -24.25 -16.63 3.53
CA LEU A 398 -23.36 -16.85 2.38
C LEU A 398 -22.28 -17.92 2.64
N HIS A 399 -21.92 -18.19 3.90
CA HIS A 399 -21.12 -19.37 4.27
C HIS A 399 -21.95 -20.66 4.27
N GLU A 400 -23.16 -20.65 4.83
CA GLU A 400 -24.08 -21.81 4.90
C GLU A 400 -24.54 -22.30 3.52
N SER A 401 -24.79 -21.38 2.58
CA SER A 401 -25.03 -21.71 1.17
C SER A 401 -23.78 -22.20 0.43
N GLY A 402 -22.61 -22.18 1.07
CA GLY A 402 -21.33 -22.52 0.44
C GLY A 402 -20.94 -21.55 -0.68
N PHE A 403 -21.43 -20.32 -0.67
CA PHE A 403 -21.05 -19.29 -1.64
C PHE A 403 -19.70 -18.65 -1.29
N LEU A 404 -19.48 -18.34 -0.02
CA LEU A 404 -18.16 -17.99 0.52
C LEU A 404 -17.26 -19.24 0.62
N LYS A 405 -15.96 -19.00 0.63
CA LYS A 405 -14.91 -20.03 0.63
C LYS A 405 -13.79 -19.71 1.62
N ASP A 406 -13.29 -18.46 1.60
CA ASP A 406 -12.23 -18.00 2.50
C ASP A 406 -12.49 -16.57 2.95
N ASP A 407 -12.15 -16.25 4.21
CA ASP A 407 -12.27 -14.92 4.79
C ASP A 407 -10.89 -14.28 4.92
N LEU A 408 -10.68 -13.09 4.37
CA LEU A 408 -9.39 -12.37 4.39
C LEU A 408 -9.36 -11.28 5.48
N VAL A 409 -10.46 -10.53 5.61
CA VAL A 409 -10.70 -9.55 6.68
C VAL A 409 -12.18 -9.63 7.05
N SER A 410 -12.48 -10.10 8.27
CA SER A 410 -13.86 -10.32 8.74
C SER A 410 -14.31 -9.36 9.86
N HIS A 411 -13.49 -8.36 10.23
CA HIS A 411 -13.83 -7.32 11.20
C HIS A 411 -13.01 -6.03 10.96
N GLU A 412 -13.63 -4.87 11.18
CA GLU A 412 -12.98 -3.59 11.53
C GLU A 412 -14.08 -2.59 11.95
N GLU A 413 -14.03 -2.08 13.18
CA GLU A 413 -15.10 -1.22 13.75
C GLU A 413 -14.74 0.28 13.68
N ASN A 414 -14.71 0.83 12.46
CA ASN A 414 -14.71 2.29 12.26
C ASN A 414 -16.15 2.83 12.35
N GLY A 415 -16.66 2.93 13.58
CA GLY A 415 -18.03 3.39 13.86
C GLY A 415 -19.09 2.33 13.55
N GLU A 416 -20.20 2.74 12.92
CA GLU A 416 -21.27 1.81 12.54
C GLU A 416 -21.02 1.08 11.22
N GLN A 417 -20.00 1.47 10.45
CA GLN A 417 -19.62 0.76 9.23
C GLN A 417 -18.95 -0.57 9.56
N LYS A 418 -19.36 -1.64 8.88
CA LYS A 418 -18.68 -2.96 8.94
C LYS A 418 -18.20 -3.36 7.56
N LYS A 419 -16.97 -3.86 7.48
CA LYS A 419 -16.27 -4.25 6.24
C LYS A 419 -15.92 -5.74 6.29
N TYR A 420 -16.26 -6.44 5.22
CA TYR A 420 -15.82 -7.80 4.92
C TYR A 420 -14.96 -7.78 3.66
N MET A 421 -13.89 -8.56 3.66
CA MET A 421 -13.09 -8.87 2.48
C MET A 421 -12.86 -10.38 2.46
N GLY A 422 -13.24 -11.05 1.39
CA GLY A 422 -13.10 -12.51 1.30
C GLY A 422 -13.10 -13.06 -0.12
N VAL A 423 -13.36 -14.35 -0.22
CA VAL A 423 -13.33 -15.14 -1.45
C VAL A 423 -14.65 -15.92 -1.58
N CYS A 424 -15.30 -15.77 -2.74
CA CYS A 424 -16.53 -16.47 -3.09
C CYS A 424 -16.37 -17.35 -4.34
N ARG A 425 -17.32 -18.24 -4.61
CA ARG A 425 -17.42 -19.02 -5.84
C ARG A 425 -18.88 -19.34 -6.16
N LEU A 426 -19.28 -19.25 -7.43
CA LEU A 426 -20.60 -19.74 -7.85
C LEU A 426 -20.71 -21.27 -7.71
N PRO A 427 -21.93 -21.80 -7.51
CA PRO A 427 -22.18 -23.23 -7.67
C PRO A 427 -21.95 -23.68 -9.13
N GLY A 428 -21.65 -24.96 -9.29
CA GLY A 428 -21.42 -25.61 -10.59
C GLY A 428 -19.94 -25.83 -10.95
N PRO A 429 -19.65 -26.72 -11.91
CA PRO A 429 -18.30 -27.03 -12.37
C PRO A 429 -17.67 -25.85 -13.13
N GLY A 430 -16.34 -25.81 -13.19
CA GLY A 430 -15.57 -24.78 -13.92
C GLY A 430 -15.60 -23.37 -13.32
N GLN A 431 -16.36 -23.13 -12.25
CA GLN A 431 -16.43 -21.82 -11.60
C GLN A 431 -15.11 -21.47 -10.91
N ARG A 432 -14.62 -20.25 -11.15
CA ARG A 432 -13.41 -19.72 -10.50
C ARG A 432 -13.76 -19.01 -9.20
N HIS A 433 -12.94 -19.20 -8.16
CA HIS A 433 -12.93 -18.37 -6.96
C HIS A 433 -12.75 -16.89 -7.33
N ARG A 434 -13.26 -15.94 -6.52
CA ARG A 434 -13.13 -14.49 -6.75
C ARG A 434 -13.16 -13.69 -5.46
N ARG A 435 -12.54 -12.52 -5.49
CA ARG A 435 -12.60 -11.52 -4.42
C ARG A 435 -14.00 -10.89 -4.34
N LEU A 436 -14.55 -10.85 -3.14
CA LEU A 436 -15.83 -10.21 -2.79
C LEU A 436 -15.59 -9.32 -1.58
N ASP A 437 -15.94 -8.04 -1.69
CA ASP A 437 -15.88 -7.07 -0.59
C ASP A 437 -17.29 -6.55 -0.29
N ILE A 438 -17.67 -6.57 0.98
CA ILE A 438 -19.01 -6.16 1.43
C ILE A 438 -18.84 -5.08 2.50
N ILE A 439 -19.51 -3.93 2.32
CA ILE A 439 -19.60 -2.89 3.36
C ILE A 439 -21.05 -2.66 3.75
N VAL A 440 -21.35 -2.70 5.05
CA VAL A 440 -22.64 -2.33 5.62
C VAL A 440 -22.49 -0.96 6.27
N VAL A 441 -23.37 0.00 5.94
CA VAL A 441 -23.31 1.38 6.46
C VAL A 441 -24.68 1.88 6.96
N PRO A 442 -24.74 2.81 7.93
CA PRO A 442 -25.97 3.54 8.26
C PRO A 442 -26.41 4.45 7.10
N TYR A 443 -27.72 4.61 6.91
CA TYR A 443 -28.27 5.31 5.74
C TYR A 443 -27.79 6.77 5.58
N LYS A 444 -27.52 7.46 6.70
CA LYS A 444 -26.96 8.82 6.72
C LYS A 444 -25.57 8.94 6.04
N GLU A 445 -24.83 7.83 5.92
CA GLU A 445 -23.49 7.74 5.32
C GLU A 445 -23.55 7.15 3.89
N PHE A 446 -24.73 6.65 3.47
CA PHE A 446 -24.92 5.86 2.24
C PHE A 446 -24.42 6.58 0.98
N ALA A 447 -24.62 7.90 0.86
CA ALA A 447 -24.19 8.63 -0.33
C ALA A 447 -22.67 8.79 -0.44
N CYS A 448 -22.00 9.08 0.69
CA CYS A 448 -20.55 9.15 0.77
C CYS A 448 -19.92 7.75 0.54
N ALA A 449 -20.50 6.71 1.13
CA ALA A 449 -20.07 5.33 0.95
C ALA A 449 -20.28 4.85 -0.51
N ARG A 450 -21.44 5.15 -1.10
CA ARG A 450 -21.78 4.84 -2.51
C ARG A 450 -20.79 5.49 -3.47
N MET A 451 -20.45 6.77 -3.25
CA MET A 451 -19.45 7.46 -4.06
C MET A 451 -18.06 6.85 -3.89
N TYR A 452 -17.60 6.69 -2.63
CA TYR A 452 -16.31 6.11 -2.31
C TYR A 452 -16.13 4.74 -2.95
N PHE A 453 -17.07 3.82 -2.73
CA PHE A 453 -16.95 2.44 -3.17
C PHE A 453 -17.21 2.29 -4.68
N THR A 454 -17.79 3.31 -5.35
CA THR A 454 -17.82 3.38 -6.83
C THR A 454 -16.48 3.81 -7.42
N GLY A 455 -15.78 4.74 -6.75
CA GLY A 455 -14.50 5.26 -7.22
C GLY A 455 -14.59 6.00 -8.56
N SER A 456 -13.53 6.02 -9.38
CA SER A 456 -12.25 5.31 -9.19
C SER A 456 -11.41 5.80 -7.98
N ALA A 457 -10.33 5.10 -7.67
CA ALA A 457 -9.37 5.54 -6.67
C ALA A 457 -8.66 6.86 -7.03
N HIS A 458 -8.53 7.22 -8.31
CA HIS A 458 -8.03 8.54 -8.71
C HIS A 458 -9.13 9.61 -8.61
N PHE A 459 -10.37 9.28 -8.97
CA PHE A 459 -11.53 10.16 -8.80
C PHE A 459 -11.73 10.53 -7.31
N ASN A 460 -11.74 9.54 -6.41
CA ASN A 460 -11.85 9.74 -4.96
C ASN A 460 -10.74 10.63 -4.40
N ARG A 461 -9.47 10.39 -4.81
CA ARG A 461 -8.34 11.24 -4.39
C ARG A 461 -8.50 12.69 -4.89
N SER A 462 -9.03 12.89 -6.10
CA SER A 462 -9.34 14.24 -6.61
C SER A 462 -10.46 14.91 -5.81
N MET A 463 -11.54 14.20 -5.46
CA MET A 463 -12.64 14.73 -4.64
C MET A 463 -12.14 15.13 -3.23
N ARG A 464 -11.35 14.26 -2.59
CA ARG A 464 -10.75 14.51 -1.27
C ARG A 464 -9.79 15.71 -1.28
N ALA A 465 -9.00 15.88 -2.35
CA ALA A 465 -8.10 17.02 -2.51
C ALA A 465 -8.87 18.34 -2.76
N LEU A 466 -9.90 18.32 -3.61
CA LEU A 466 -10.82 19.45 -3.80
C LEU A 466 -11.46 19.89 -2.47
N ALA A 467 -12.01 18.93 -1.71
CA ALA A 467 -12.57 19.19 -0.38
C ALA A 467 -11.54 19.87 0.55
N LYS A 468 -10.28 19.41 0.56
CA LYS A 468 -9.20 20.02 1.36
C LYS A 468 -8.97 21.50 1.01
N THR A 469 -9.08 21.90 -0.27
CA THR A 469 -8.97 23.32 -0.66
C THR A 469 -10.14 24.18 -0.19
N LYS A 470 -11.33 23.61 0.01
CA LYS A 470 -12.55 24.30 0.46
C LYS A 470 -12.73 24.31 1.98
N GLN A 471 -11.66 24.04 2.74
CA GLN A 471 -11.69 23.82 4.20
C GLN A 471 -12.67 22.70 4.63
N MET A 472 -12.97 21.76 3.72
CA MET A 472 -13.83 20.61 3.98
C MET A 472 -12.99 19.34 4.17
N SER A 473 -13.61 18.23 4.56
CA SER A 473 -13.02 16.89 4.57
C SER A 473 -14.03 15.90 4.04
N LEU A 474 -13.61 15.02 3.13
CA LEU A 474 -14.45 14.00 2.55
C LEU A 474 -13.90 12.62 2.90
N SER A 475 -14.74 11.76 3.47
CA SER A 475 -14.49 10.34 3.68
C SER A 475 -15.61 9.51 3.05
N GLU A 476 -15.50 8.19 3.21
CA GLU A 476 -16.54 7.19 3.01
C GLU A 476 -17.75 7.42 3.93
N HIS A 477 -17.53 7.97 5.13
CA HIS A 477 -18.58 8.26 6.10
C HIS A 477 -19.34 9.57 5.80
N SER A 478 -18.61 10.66 5.51
CA SER A 478 -19.22 12.00 5.45
C SER A 478 -18.41 13.03 4.66
N LEU A 479 -19.09 14.08 4.20
CA LEU A 479 -18.50 15.36 3.83
C LEU A 479 -18.67 16.34 5.01
N ASN A 480 -17.57 16.76 5.62
CA ASN A 480 -17.55 17.73 6.72
C ASN A 480 -17.13 19.12 6.24
N LYS A 481 -17.80 20.16 6.73
CA LYS A 481 -17.40 21.57 6.63
C LYS A 481 -16.60 22.02 7.85
N ASP A 482 -16.06 23.23 7.79
CA ASP A 482 -15.44 23.93 8.92
C ASP A 482 -14.19 23.19 9.48
N VAL A 483 -13.45 22.48 8.61
CA VAL A 483 -12.36 21.56 8.99
C VAL A 483 -11.02 22.30 9.12
N VAL A 484 -10.73 22.75 10.34
CA VAL A 484 -9.47 23.44 10.68
C VAL A 484 -8.27 22.47 10.58
N ARG A 485 -7.20 22.91 9.91
CA ARG A 485 -5.97 22.14 9.69
C ARG A 485 -4.72 22.95 10.04
N ARG A 486 -3.74 22.32 10.69
CA ARG A 486 -2.39 22.87 10.87
C ARG A 486 -1.43 22.13 9.93
N GLY A 487 -1.12 22.75 8.80
CA GLY A 487 -0.40 22.09 7.71
C GLY A 487 -1.23 20.96 7.11
N ASN A 488 -0.89 19.71 7.44
CA ASN A 488 -1.69 18.53 7.06
C ASN A 488 -2.55 17.97 8.18
N LEU A 489 -2.21 18.27 9.44
CA LEU A 489 -2.91 17.70 10.58
C LEU A 489 -4.30 18.33 10.70
N LYS A 490 -5.33 17.50 10.57
CA LYS A 490 -6.72 17.81 10.91
C LYS A 490 -6.78 18.06 12.42
N VAL A 491 -6.88 19.33 12.84
CA VAL A 491 -6.89 19.71 14.27
C VAL A 491 -8.32 19.88 14.81
N TYR A 492 -9.29 20.12 13.93
CA TYR A 492 -10.71 19.94 14.20
C TYR A 492 -11.35 19.15 13.06
N GLY A 493 -12.23 18.21 13.40
CA GLY A 493 -12.84 17.29 12.44
C GLY A 493 -13.87 17.92 11.49
N GLY A 494 -14.31 19.13 11.79
CA GLY A 494 -15.45 19.78 11.15
C GLY A 494 -16.79 19.25 11.63
N THR A 495 -17.86 19.78 11.05
CA THR A 495 -19.25 19.32 11.24
C THR A 495 -19.74 18.68 9.94
N PRO A 496 -20.42 17.51 9.95
CA PRO A 496 -20.94 16.88 8.74
C PRO A 496 -22.04 17.72 8.07
N PHE A 497 -22.05 17.73 6.74
CA PHE A 497 -23.22 18.13 5.96
C PHE A 497 -24.25 17.01 5.89
N ALA A 498 -25.53 17.37 5.74
CA ALA A 498 -26.53 16.45 5.23
C ALA A 498 -26.23 16.14 3.75
N THR A 499 -26.03 14.87 3.42
CA THR A 499 -25.72 14.39 2.05
C THR A 499 -26.56 13.14 1.73
N PRO A 500 -27.89 13.29 1.53
CA PRO A 500 -28.77 12.15 1.23
C PRO A 500 -28.51 11.52 -0.15
N THR A 501 -27.93 12.27 -1.09
CA THR A 501 -27.61 11.80 -2.45
C THR A 501 -26.13 12.02 -2.80
N GLU A 502 -25.62 11.36 -3.85
CA GLU A 502 -24.24 11.65 -4.31
C GLU A 502 -24.18 13.06 -4.88
N GLU A 503 -25.26 13.46 -5.54
CA GLU A 503 -25.51 14.71 -6.22
C GLU A 503 -25.32 15.91 -5.26
N ASP A 504 -25.73 15.80 -3.99
CA ASP A 504 -25.45 16.76 -2.93
C ASP A 504 -23.95 16.94 -2.68
N VAL A 505 -23.17 15.87 -2.69
CA VAL A 505 -21.71 15.90 -2.45
C VAL A 505 -20.99 16.68 -3.56
N PHE A 506 -21.42 16.54 -4.82
CA PHE A 506 -20.90 17.35 -5.93
C PHE A 506 -21.32 18.83 -5.81
N SER A 507 -22.59 19.08 -5.44
CA SER A 507 -23.15 20.42 -5.25
C SER A 507 -22.41 21.21 -4.16
N LEU A 508 -22.22 20.60 -2.98
CA LEU A 508 -21.49 21.18 -1.85
C LEU A 508 -20.00 21.40 -2.16
N LEU A 509 -19.40 20.55 -3.00
CA LEU A 509 -18.06 20.75 -3.52
C LEU A 509 -17.99 21.76 -4.68
N GLY A 510 -19.12 22.27 -5.17
CA GLY A 510 -19.21 23.30 -6.22
C GLY A 510 -18.65 22.83 -7.57
N ILE A 511 -18.98 21.60 -7.97
CA ILE A 511 -18.60 20.98 -9.25
C ILE A 511 -19.82 20.31 -9.91
N PRO A 512 -19.87 20.19 -11.24
CA PRO A 512 -20.95 19.49 -11.92
C PRO A 512 -20.96 18.01 -11.53
N TYR A 513 -22.16 17.44 -11.35
CA TYR A 513 -22.34 16.02 -11.09
C TYR A 513 -21.73 15.15 -12.20
N ARG A 514 -21.13 14.02 -11.80
CA ARG A 514 -20.62 13.00 -12.71
C ARG A 514 -21.33 11.66 -12.45
N PRO A 515 -22.08 11.09 -13.42
CA PRO A 515 -22.63 9.74 -13.27
C PRO A 515 -21.49 8.71 -13.22
N PRO A 516 -21.69 7.51 -12.64
CA PRO A 516 -20.61 6.56 -12.35
C PRO A 516 -19.66 6.22 -13.51
N HIS A 517 -20.18 6.10 -14.73
CA HIS A 517 -19.39 5.80 -15.93
C HIS A 517 -18.47 6.97 -16.39
N GLU A 518 -18.64 8.18 -15.84
CA GLU A 518 -17.74 9.33 -16.06
C GLU A 518 -16.63 9.45 -14.99
N ARG A 519 -16.62 8.54 -13.99
CA ARG A 519 -15.69 8.57 -12.85
C ARG A 519 -14.47 7.65 -13.02
N ASP A 520 -14.20 7.18 -14.24
CA ASP A 520 -13.12 6.24 -14.52
C ASP A 520 -11.80 6.97 -14.88
N TRP A 521 -11.01 7.21 -13.83
CA TRP A 521 -9.74 7.95 -13.84
C TRP A 521 -8.63 7.20 -13.10
#